data_AF-A0A935R9K5-F1
#
_entry.id   AF-A0A935R9K5-F1
#
_cell.length_a   1.000
_cell.length_b   1.000
_cell.length_c   1.000
_cell.angle_alpha   90.00
_cell.angle_beta   90.00
_cell.angle_gamma   90.00
#
_symmetry.space_group_name_H-M   'P 1'
#
loop_
_entity.id
_entity.type
_entity.pdbx_description
1 polymer ?
#
loop_
_entity_poly.entity_id
_entity_poly.type
_entity_poly.pdbx_seq_one_letter_code
_entity_poly.pdbx_strand_id
1 'polypeptide(L)'
;MGTVQPIQLTDAGFLKKLRAIAKDSLRVILTKHAKQRMKKRRINQRQVMECLRKGWIYERAHLTIQGDWKATIEHPYAGDLVRVAVAIERREDGDLAVVVTVME
;
A
#
# COMPACT_ATOMS: atom_id res chain seq x y z
N MET A 1 -18.61 -12.11 -28.22
CA MET A 1 -17.69 -12.60 -27.17
C MET A 1 -17.46 -11.45 -26.21
N GLY A 2 -18.14 -11.45 -25.05
CA GLY A 2 -18.00 -10.37 -24.07
C GLY A 2 -16.61 -10.45 -23.44
N THR A 3 -15.78 -9.44 -23.66
CA THR A 3 -14.56 -9.27 -22.91
C THR A 3 -14.95 -8.97 -21.47
N VAL A 4 -14.84 -9.97 -20.60
CA VAL A 4 -14.97 -9.79 -19.15
C VAL A 4 -13.83 -8.86 -18.76
N GLN A 5 -14.09 -7.55 -18.71
CA GLN A 5 -13.13 -6.61 -18.16
C GLN A 5 -12.90 -7.03 -16.71
N PRO A 6 -11.66 -7.31 -16.29
CA PRO A 6 -11.39 -7.63 -14.90
C PRO A 6 -11.93 -6.46 -14.08
N ILE A 7 -12.78 -6.78 -13.09
CA ILE A 7 -13.39 -5.82 -12.17
C ILE A 7 -12.31 -4.81 -11.77
N GLN A 8 -12.46 -3.56 -12.24
CA GLN A 8 -11.59 -2.46 -11.86
C GLN A 8 -11.62 -2.39 -10.33
N LEU A 9 -10.47 -2.53 -9.69
CA LEU A 9 -10.39 -2.51 -8.24
C LEU A 9 -10.68 -1.07 -7.79
N THR A 10 -11.87 -0.86 -7.23
CA THR A 10 -12.24 0.44 -6.68
C THR A 10 -11.33 0.79 -5.50
N ASP A 11 -11.19 2.08 -5.18
CA ASP A 11 -10.44 2.55 -4.00
C ASP A 11 -10.88 1.83 -2.72
N ALA A 12 -12.17 1.58 -2.55
CA ALA A 12 -12.72 0.83 -1.42
C ALA A 12 -12.31 -0.65 -1.44
N GLY A 13 -12.33 -1.29 -2.62
CA GLY A 13 -11.85 -2.66 -2.81
C GLY A 13 -10.35 -2.79 -2.52
N PHE A 14 -9.56 -1.82 -2.99
CA PHE A 14 -8.12 -1.74 -2.73
C PHE A 14 -7.85 -1.63 -1.23
N LEU A 15 -8.49 -0.69 -0.53
CA LEU A 15 -8.35 -0.55 0.92
C LEU A 15 -8.75 -1.81 1.67
N LYS A 16 -9.87 -2.45 1.30
CA LYS A 16 -10.31 -3.69 1.94
C LYS A 16 -9.25 -4.79 1.81
N LYS A 17 -8.68 -4.96 0.61
CA LYS A 17 -7.63 -5.95 0.36
C LYS A 17 -6.33 -5.59 1.09
N LEU A 18 -5.86 -4.34 0.97
CA LEU A 18 -4.67 -3.86 1.66
C LEU A 18 -4.74 -4.10 3.17
N ARG A 19 -5.87 -3.74 3.79
CA ARG A 19 -6.08 -3.93 5.23
C ARG A 19 -6.10 -5.39 5.63
N ALA A 20 -6.63 -6.28 4.78
CA ALA A 20 -6.58 -7.72 5.02
C ALA A 20 -5.13 -8.24 5.02
N ILE A 21 -4.31 -7.79 4.06
CA ILE A 21 -2.89 -8.14 3.98
C ILE A 21 -2.14 -7.58 5.20
N ALA A 22 -2.35 -6.31 5.54
CA ALA A 22 -1.66 -5.62 6.64
C ALA A 22 -2.00 -6.14 8.04
N LYS A 23 -2.97 -7.05 8.19
CA LYS A 23 -3.18 -7.80 9.45
C LYS A 23 -1.95 -8.65 9.78
N ASP A 24 -1.31 -9.22 8.76
CA ASP A 24 -0.07 -9.96 8.88
C ASP A 24 1.10 -9.09 8.40
N SER A 25 1.94 -8.63 9.33
CA SER A 25 3.10 -7.81 8.99
C SER A 25 4.13 -8.55 8.14
N LEU A 26 4.15 -9.89 8.12
CA LEU A 26 5.05 -10.68 7.28
C LEU A 26 4.69 -10.57 5.79
N ARG A 27 3.44 -10.23 5.48
CA ARG A 27 2.96 -9.98 4.11
C ARG A 27 3.17 -8.54 3.65
N VAL A 28 3.79 -7.69 4.48
CA VAL A 28 4.13 -6.31 4.14
C VAL A 28 5.63 -6.20 3.88
N ILE A 29 6.00 -6.00 2.61
CA ILE A 29 7.39 -5.95 2.18
C ILE A 29 7.84 -4.51 2.01
N LEU A 30 8.84 -4.10 2.79
CA LEU A 30 9.47 -2.79 2.66
C LEU A 30 10.62 -2.86 1.65
N THR A 31 10.49 -2.19 0.51
CA THR A 31 11.57 -2.10 -0.48
C THR A 31 12.80 -1.36 0.07
N LYS A 32 13.97 -1.57 -0.54
CA LYS A 32 15.19 -0.82 -0.18
C LYS A 32 14.97 0.69 -0.30
N HIS A 33 14.28 1.13 -1.36
CA HIS A 33 13.93 2.53 -1.55
C HIS A 33 13.05 3.06 -0.42
N ALA A 34 11.98 2.35 -0.06
CA ALA A 34 11.12 2.73 1.06
C ALA A 34 11.88 2.85 2.38
N LYS A 35 12.73 1.87 2.72
CA LYS A 35 13.56 1.91 3.94
C LYS A 35 14.49 3.13 3.99
N GLN A 36 15.07 3.52 2.85
CA GLN A 36 15.89 4.74 2.78
C GLN A 36 15.06 6.00 3.02
N ARG A 37 13.85 6.07 2.46
CA ARG A 37 12.92 7.19 2.66
C ARG A 37 12.44 7.29 4.10
N MET A 38 12.11 6.15 4.72
CA MET A 38 11.78 6.03 6.14
C MET A 38 12.88 6.63 7.02
N LYS A 39 14.15 6.22 6.80
CA LYS A 39 15.29 6.74 7.58
C LYS A 39 15.45 8.26 7.44
N LYS A 40 15.33 8.80 6.22
CA LYS A 40 15.44 10.25 5.97
C LYS A 40 14.36 11.06 6.68
N ARG A 41 13.20 10.45 6.93
CA ARG A 41 11.99 11.10 7.45
C ARG A 41 11.66 10.73 8.88
N ARG A 42 12.51 9.92 9.51
CA ARG A 42 12.31 9.40 10.87
C ARG A 42 10.98 8.63 11.03
N ILE A 43 10.45 8.10 9.92
CA ILE A 43 9.25 7.27 9.92
C ILE A 43 9.65 5.84 10.23
N ASN A 44 9.07 5.26 11.28
CA ASN A 44 9.33 3.89 11.69
C ASN A 44 8.33 2.89 11.06
N GLN A 45 8.60 1.60 11.21
CA GLN A 45 7.75 0.55 10.65
C GLN A 45 6.34 0.55 11.26
N ARG A 46 6.18 0.91 12.54
CA ARG A 46 4.86 0.97 13.19
C ARG A 46 3.98 2.05 12.56
N GLN A 47 4.54 3.23 12.27
CA GLN A 47 3.85 4.30 11.54
C GLN A 47 3.38 3.85 10.16
N VAL A 48 4.23 3.15 9.41
CA VAL A 48 3.86 2.58 8.10
C VAL A 48 2.72 1.57 8.25
N MET A 49 2.82 0.64 9.19
CA MET A 49 1.79 -0.38 9.40
C MET A 49 0.44 0.23 9.81
N GLU A 50 0.44 1.22 10.68
CA GLU A 50 -0.78 1.93 11.08
C GLU A 50 -1.39 2.70 9.89
N CYS A 51 -0.55 3.32 9.06
CA CYS A 51 -0.99 3.96 7.82
C CYS A 51 -1.69 2.95 6.88
N LEU A 52 -1.09 1.78 6.63
CA LEU A 52 -1.70 0.75 5.78
C LEU A 52 -3.02 0.19 6.36
N ARG A 53 -3.15 0.13 7.69
CA ARG A 53 -4.33 -0.43 8.37
C ARG A 53 -5.49 0.57 8.48
N LYS A 54 -5.20 1.84 8.75
CA LYS A 54 -6.20 2.84 9.16
C LYS A 54 -6.29 4.02 8.21
N GLY A 55 -5.33 4.18 7.31
CA GLY A 55 -5.29 5.30 6.39
C GLY A 55 -6.39 5.28 5.33
N TRP A 56 -6.44 6.38 4.59
CA TRP A 56 -7.32 6.61 3.45
C TRP A 56 -6.51 6.77 2.16
N ILE A 57 -7.19 6.65 1.03
CA ILE A 57 -6.59 6.84 -0.29
C ILE A 57 -6.31 8.33 -0.48
N TYR A 58 -5.04 8.67 -0.66
CA TYR A 58 -4.58 9.99 -1.06
C TYR A 58 -4.43 10.08 -2.58
N GLU A 59 -3.74 9.11 -3.19
CA GLU A 59 -3.73 8.92 -4.65
C GLU A 59 -4.46 7.64 -5.00
N ARG A 60 -5.40 7.76 -5.96
CA ARG A 60 -6.32 6.69 -6.37
C ARG A 60 -5.60 5.39 -6.73
N ALA A 61 -6.29 4.29 -6.45
CA ALA A 61 -5.86 2.98 -6.89
C ALA A 61 -5.83 2.93 -8.42
N HIS A 62 -4.70 2.52 -8.98
CA HIS A 62 -4.50 2.39 -10.42
C HIS A 62 -3.63 1.17 -10.74
N LEU A 63 -3.81 0.65 -11.95
CA LEU A 63 -2.91 -0.38 -12.49
C LEU A 63 -1.61 0.27 -12.93
N THR A 64 -0.50 -0.34 -12.51
CA THR A 64 0.82 -0.02 -13.04
C THR A 64 1.03 -0.69 -14.40
N ILE A 65 2.07 -0.26 -15.12
CA ILE A 65 2.47 -0.87 -16.41
C ILE A 65 2.78 -2.37 -16.26
N GLN A 66 3.18 -2.79 -15.05
CA GLN A 66 3.49 -4.19 -14.73
C GLN A 66 2.26 -5.03 -14.37
N GLY A 67 1.06 -4.41 -14.30
CA GLY A 67 -0.20 -5.09 -13.96
C GLY A 67 -0.52 -5.14 -12.47
N ASP A 68 0.35 -4.63 -11.60
CA ASP A 68 0.07 -4.53 -10.16
C ASP A 68 -0.84 -3.34 -9.85
N TRP A 69 -1.71 -3.51 -8.86
CA TRP A 69 -2.51 -2.40 -8.32
C TRP A 69 -1.69 -1.58 -7.33
N LYS A 70 -1.65 -0.27 -7.52
CA LYS A 70 -0.92 0.65 -6.66
C LYS A 70 -1.82 1.79 -6.20
N ALA A 71 -1.64 2.24 -4.96
CA ALA A 71 -2.24 3.46 -4.44
C ALA A 71 -1.29 4.15 -3.45
N THR A 72 -1.59 5.41 -3.13
CA THR A 72 -0.93 6.11 -2.01
C THR A 72 -1.91 6.26 -0.87
N ILE A 73 -1.52 5.79 0.30
CA ILE A 73 -2.31 5.82 1.54
C ILE A 73 -1.77 6.92 2.44
N GLU A 74 -2.65 7.67 3.08
CA GLU A 74 -2.30 8.71 4.04
C GLU A 74 -2.92 8.42 5.41
N HIS A 75 -2.15 8.66 6.46
CA HIS A 75 -2.62 8.55 7.84
C HIS A 75 -1.81 9.46 8.78
N PRO A 76 -2.46 10.34 9.56
CA PRO A 76 -1.80 11.08 10.62
C PRO A 76 -1.47 10.13 11.79
N TYR A 77 -0.22 10.16 12.26
CA TYR A 77 0.22 9.35 13.38
C TYR A 77 1.25 10.09 14.21
N ALA A 78 0.96 10.28 15.50
CA ALA A 78 1.85 10.92 16.48
C ALA A 78 2.36 12.33 16.07
N GLY A 79 1.52 13.10 15.36
CA GLY A 79 1.86 14.44 14.86
C GLY A 79 2.49 14.47 13.48
N ASP A 80 2.87 13.32 12.92
CA ASP A 80 3.38 13.20 11.55
C ASP A 80 2.25 12.85 10.57
N LEU A 81 2.27 13.43 9.38
CA LEU A 81 1.42 12.99 8.27
C LEU A 81 2.17 11.92 7.47
N VAL A 82 1.78 10.66 7.62
CA VAL A 82 2.49 9.54 7.00
C VAL A 82 1.78 9.18 5.69
N ARG A 83 2.48 9.36 4.57
CA ARG A 83 2.01 8.90 3.26
C ARG A 83 2.82 7.70 2.79
N VAL A 84 2.16 6.66 2.28
CA VAL A 84 2.81 5.41 1.87
C VAL A 84 2.28 5.00 0.51
N ALA A 85 3.15 4.96 -0.48
CA ALA A 85 2.83 4.37 -1.77
C ALA A 85 3.01 2.84 -1.68
N VAL A 86 1.95 2.10 -1.93
CA VAL A 86 1.89 0.65 -1.78
C VAL A 86 1.34 0.00 -3.04
N ALA A 87 2.00 -1.06 -3.47
CA ALA A 87 1.51 -1.95 -4.53
C ALA A 87 1.00 -3.25 -3.90
N ILE A 88 -0.08 -3.80 -4.42
CA ILE A 88 -0.57 -5.13 -4.08
C ILE A 88 -0.12 -6.07 -5.19
N GLU A 89 0.82 -6.94 -4.84
CA GLU A 89 1.33 -7.97 -5.73
C GLU A 89 0.57 -9.27 -5.46
N ARG A 90 -0.01 -9.85 -6.50
CA ARG A 90 -0.77 -11.10 -6.39
C ARG A 90 0.16 -12.28 -6.53
N ARG A 91 0.16 -13.18 -5.54
CA ARG A 91 0.92 -14.43 -5.57
C ARG A 91 0.03 -15.65 -5.35
N GLU A 92 0.55 -16.82 -5.68
CA GLU A 92 -0.16 -18.10 -5.53
C GLU A 92 -0.43 -18.45 -4.06
N ASP A 93 0.49 -18.08 -3.16
CA ASP A 93 0.43 -18.28 -1.70
C ASP A 93 -0.30 -17.15 -0.94
N GLY A 94 -0.75 -16.13 -1.67
CA GLY A 94 -1.55 -15.01 -1.19
C GLY A 94 -0.97 -13.64 -1.54
N ASP A 95 -1.83 -12.64 -1.54
CA ASP A 95 -1.43 -11.28 -1.90
C ASP A 95 -0.42 -10.67 -0.90
N LEU A 96 0.55 -9.94 -1.44
CA LEU A 96 1.56 -9.18 -0.69
C LEU A 96 1.36 -7.68 -0.87
N ALA A 97 1.65 -6.92 0.18
CA ALA A 97 1.65 -5.46 0.14
C ALA A 97 3.10 -4.97 0.08
N VAL A 98 3.52 -4.48 -1.07
CA VAL A 98 4.88 -3.98 -1.32
C VAL A 98 4.89 -2.47 -1.14
N VAL A 99 5.55 -2.01 -0.09
CA VAL A 99 5.76 -0.57 0.15
C VAL A 99 6.87 -0.07 -0.75
N VAL A 100 6.49 0.74 -1.74
CA VAL A 100 7.38 1.27 -2.76
C VAL A 100 8.11 2.50 -2.23
N THR A 101 7.39 3.45 -1.63
CA THR A 101 7.99 4.67 -1.08
C THR A 101 7.19 5.21 0.10
N VAL A 102 7.83 6.03 0.91
CA VAL A 102 7.22 6.77 2.01
C VAL A 102 7.35 8.27 1.74
N MET A 103 6.18 8.91 1.67
CA MET A 103 5.90 10.30 1.36
C MET A 103 5.55 11.10 2.65
N GLU A 104 5.60 12.43 2.54
CA GLU A 104 5.34 13.41 3.62
C GLU A 104 4.19 14.27 3.10
#